data_AF-A0A7Z7JFQ3-F1
#
_entry.id   AF-A0A7Z7JFQ3-F1
#
_cell.length_a   1.000
_cell.length_b   1.000
_cell.length_c   1.000
_cell.angle_alpha   90.00
_cell.angle_beta   90.00
_cell.angle_gamma   90.00
#
_symmetry.space_group_name_H-M   'P 1'
#
loop_
_entity.id
_entity.type
_entity.pdbx_description
1 polymer ?
#
loop_
_entity_poly.entity_id
_entity_poly.type
_entity_poly.pdbx_seq_one_letter_code
_entity_poly.pdbx_strand_id
1 'polypeptide(L)'
;MPTLIAELWEAPAAQRLRFVLDFAYATGLRASELVSATLGGIETDAHGDHWLHLVGKGAKAGKVALPPLARAALDRYLVERGLSVTPARWAPRSPLIGGLGQDAASGITGTRLWGVLRRFFTQAAT
;
A
#
# COMPACT_ATOMS: atom_id res chain seq x y z
N MET A 1 26.48 -22.96 4.57
CA MET A 1 25.14 -23.16 5.15
C MET A 1 24.27 -21.92 4.91
N PRO A 2 23.58 -21.77 3.76
CA PRO A 2 22.81 -20.56 3.44
C PRO A 2 21.28 -20.75 3.47
N THR A 3 20.75 -21.74 4.20
CA THR A 3 19.34 -22.15 4.03
C THR A 3 18.33 -21.45 4.96
N LEU A 4 18.77 -20.71 6.00
CA LEU A 4 17.84 -20.13 7.00
C LEU A 4 17.22 -18.78 6.63
N ILE A 5 17.76 -18.05 5.65
CA ILE A 5 17.21 -16.72 5.26
C ILE A 5 16.11 -16.86 4.19
N ALA A 6 16.10 -17.95 3.40
CA ALA A 6 15.15 -18.13 2.30
C ALA A 6 13.67 -18.22 2.75
N GLU A 7 13.43 -18.59 4.02
CA GLU A 7 12.06 -18.71 4.57
C GLU A 7 11.49 -17.37 5.06
N LEU A 8 12.36 -16.45 5.48
CA LEU A 8 11.98 -15.16 6.05
C LEU A 8 11.78 -14.10 4.97
N TRP A 9 10.98 -13.09 5.30
CA TRP A 9 10.72 -11.97 4.40
C TRP A 9 11.90 -10.99 4.45
N GLU A 10 12.46 -10.65 3.30
CA GLU A 10 13.38 -9.50 3.19
C GLU A 10 12.71 -8.24 3.72
N ALA A 11 13.48 -7.34 4.35
CA ALA A 11 12.92 -6.19 5.06
C ALA A 11 11.95 -5.34 4.20
N PRO A 12 12.26 -4.96 2.94
CA PRO A 12 11.32 -4.22 2.09
C PRO A 12 10.04 -5.01 1.76
N ALA A 13 10.13 -6.34 1.70
CA ALA A 13 8.98 -7.19 1.45
C ALA A 13 8.08 -7.30 2.68
N ALA A 14 8.66 -7.42 3.88
CA ALA A 14 7.94 -7.43 5.15
C ALA A 14 7.23 -6.08 5.41
N GLN A 15 7.93 -4.97 5.18
CA GLN A 15 7.41 -3.61 5.31
C GLN A 15 6.20 -3.37 4.39
N ARG A 16 6.33 -3.74 3.12
CA ARG A 16 5.23 -3.67 2.14
C ARG A 16 4.05 -4.55 2.55
N LEU A 17 4.30 -5.78 2.98
CA LEU A 17 3.24 -6.70 3.42
C LEU A 17 2.50 -6.13 4.64
N ARG A 18 3.23 -5.61 5.62
CA ARG A 18 2.63 -4.95 6.80
C ARG A 18 1.75 -3.77 6.38
N PHE A 19 2.27 -2.88 5.51
CA PHE A 19 1.49 -1.77 4.98
C PHE A 19 0.20 -2.25 4.29
N VAL A 20 0.30 -3.25 3.42
CA VAL A 20 -0.87 -3.82 2.74
C VAL A 20 -1.91 -4.32 3.74
N LEU A 21 -1.50 -5.06 4.78
CA LEU A 21 -2.43 -5.60 5.78
C LEU A 21 -3.07 -4.48 6.62
N ASP A 22 -2.26 -3.58 7.18
CA ASP A 22 -2.73 -2.49 8.04
C ASP A 22 -3.65 -1.53 7.26
N PHE A 23 -3.25 -1.16 6.04
CA PHE A 23 -3.99 -0.20 5.21
C PHE A 23 -5.27 -0.81 4.64
N ALA A 24 -5.23 -2.05 4.15
CA ALA A 24 -6.42 -2.72 3.64
C ALA A 24 -7.46 -2.96 4.75
N TYR A 25 -7.00 -3.37 5.94
CA TYR A 25 -7.87 -3.55 7.10
C TYR A 25 -8.55 -2.24 7.51
N ALA A 26 -7.79 -1.14 7.55
CA ALA A 26 -8.30 0.17 7.97
C ALA A 26 -9.26 0.83 6.96
N THR A 27 -9.16 0.49 5.67
CA THR A 27 -9.90 1.17 4.59
C THR A 27 -10.95 0.31 3.91
N GLY A 28 -10.88 -1.02 4.03
CA GLY A 28 -11.81 -1.95 3.39
C GLY A 28 -11.67 -2.01 1.85
N LEU A 29 -10.58 -1.48 1.29
CA LEU A 29 -10.36 -1.42 -0.15
C LEU A 29 -10.26 -2.81 -0.78
N ARG A 30 -10.78 -2.93 -2.00
CA ARG A 30 -10.59 -4.11 -2.84
C ARG A 30 -9.15 -4.14 -3.35
N ALA A 31 -8.65 -5.33 -3.67
CA ALA A 31 -7.31 -5.51 -4.23
C ALA A 31 -7.07 -4.63 -5.48
N SER A 32 -8.06 -4.50 -6.37
CA SER A 32 -7.96 -3.65 -7.57
C SER A 32 -7.85 -2.15 -7.25
N GLU A 33 -8.46 -1.71 -6.16
CA GLU A 33 -8.41 -0.31 -5.72
C GLU A 33 -7.06 -0.02 -5.05
N LEU A 34 -6.57 -0.95 -4.22
CA LEU A 34 -5.24 -0.87 -3.60
C LEU A 34 -4.11 -0.76 -4.63
N VAL A 35 -4.12 -1.59 -5.67
CA VAL A 35 -3.06 -1.57 -6.69
C VAL A 35 -3.10 -0.33 -7.58
N SER A 36 -4.25 0.34 -7.66
CA SER A 36 -4.43 1.54 -8.48
C SER A 36 -4.30 2.84 -7.67
N ALA A 37 -4.27 2.75 -6.34
CA ALA A 37 -4.19 3.91 -5.46
C ALA A 37 -2.83 4.61 -5.59
N THR A 38 -2.86 5.93 -5.64
CA THR A 38 -1.67 6.79 -5.74
C THR A 38 -1.68 7.86 -4.67
N LEU A 39 -0.51 8.44 -4.37
CA LEU A 39 -0.40 9.54 -3.41
C LEU A 39 -1.21 10.78 -3.84
N GLY A 40 -1.32 11.03 -5.14
CA GLY A 40 -2.16 12.11 -5.67
C GLY A 40 -3.66 11.87 -5.54
N GLY A 41 -4.09 10.66 -5.20
CA GLY A 41 -5.50 10.37 -4.89
C GLY A 41 -5.88 10.74 -3.46
N ILE A 42 -4.93 11.16 -2.62
CA ILE A 42 -5.19 11.50 -1.23
C ILE A 42 -5.45 13.00 -1.11
N GLU A 43 -6.62 13.34 -0.60
CA GLU A 43 -7.03 14.72 -0.37
C GLU A 43 -7.39 14.93 1.10
N THR A 44 -7.26 16.17 1.56
CA THR A 44 -7.73 16.59 2.89
C THR A 44 -8.83 17.60 2.67
N ASP A 45 -10.00 17.36 3.25
CA ASP A 45 -11.11 18.30 3.12
C ASP A 45 -10.99 19.49 4.10
N ALA A 46 -11.98 20.38 4.07
CA ALA A 46 -12.01 21.57 4.91
C ALA A 46 -12.10 21.28 6.42
N HIS A 47 -12.52 20.06 6.80
CA HIS A 47 -12.62 19.63 8.19
C HIS A 47 -11.35 18.92 8.68
N GLY A 48 -10.36 18.73 7.79
CA GLY A 48 -9.13 18.02 8.08
C GLY A 48 -9.26 16.51 7.91
N ASP A 49 -10.38 16.01 7.39
CA ASP A 49 -10.56 14.59 7.14
C ASP A 49 -9.81 14.18 5.87
N HIS A 50 -9.11 13.05 5.96
CA HIS A 50 -8.36 12.50 4.84
C HIS A 50 -9.23 11.55 4.03
N TRP A 51 -9.20 11.70 2.72
CA TRP A 51 -9.96 10.90 1.76
C TRP A 51 -9.01 10.32 0.70
N LEU A 52 -9.30 9.10 0.26
CA LEU A 52 -8.66 8.50 -0.90
C LEU A 52 -9.68 8.40 -2.04
N HIS A 53 -9.40 9.10 -3.13
CA HIS A 53 -10.14 9.04 -4.38
C HIS A 53 -9.73 7.80 -5.18
N LEU A 54 -10.73 7.08 -5.66
CA LEU A 54 -10.58 5.81 -6.37
C LEU A 54 -11.18 5.92 -7.77
N VAL A 55 -10.50 5.33 -8.74
CA VAL A 55 -11.06 5.07 -10.07
C VAL A 55 -11.45 3.59 -10.13
N GLY A 56 -12.75 3.31 -9.95
CA GLY A 56 -13.27 1.93 -9.96
C GLY A 56 -13.51 1.36 -11.37
N LYS A 57 -13.79 0.05 -11.43
CA LYS A 57 -14.24 -0.63 -12.66
C LYS A 57 -15.54 0.01 -13.16
N GLY A 58 -15.55 0.50 -14.40
CA GLY A 58 -16.66 1.27 -14.98
C GLY A 58 -16.56 2.79 -14.82
N ALA A 59 -15.38 3.31 -14.46
CA ALA A 59 -15.09 4.75 -14.31
C ALA A 59 -15.96 5.49 -13.27
N LYS A 60 -16.60 4.76 -12.35
CA LYS A 60 -17.31 5.37 -11.23
C LYS A 60 -16.28 5.84 -10.20
N ALA A 61 -16.23 7.16 -9.99
CA ALA A 61 -15.45 7.76 -8.93
C ALA A 61 -15.99 7.29 -7.58
N GLY A 62 -15.12 6.68 -6.79
CA GLY A 62 -15.37 6.37 -5.39
C GLY A 62 -14.48 7.23 -4.50
N LYS A 63 -14.88 7.42 -3.25
CA LYS A 63 -13.98 7.92 -2.21
C LYS A 63 -14.13 7.07 -0.96
N VAL A 64 -13.03 6.79 -0.28
CA VAL A 64 -13.04 6.15 1.03
C VAL A 64 -12.36 7.06 2.03
N ALA A 65 -12.81 7.00 3.29
CA ALA A 65 -12.13 7.68 4.37
C ALA A 65 -10.75 7.05 4.59
N LEU A 66 -9.77 7.87 4.93
CA LEU A 66 -8.46 7.45 5.45
C LEU A 66 -8.44 7.72 6.96
N PRO A 67 -8.93 6.78 7.78
CA PRO A 67 -8.93 6.94 9.22
C PRO A 67 -7.49 7.05 9.75
N PRO A 68 -7.29 7.52 11.00
CA PRO A 68 -5.97 7.68 11.61
C PRO A 68 -5.08 6.43 11.50
N LEU A 69 -5.67 5.24 11.60
CA LEU A 69 -4.95 3.96 11.43
C LEU A 69 -4.36 3.80 10.02
N ALA A 70 -5.15 4.11 8.98
CA ALA A 70 -4.69 4.04 7.59
C ALA A 70 -3.60 5.10 7.33
N ARG A 71 -3.77 6.30 7.90
CA ARG A 71 -2.79 7.38 7.77
C ARG A 71 -1.46 7.03 8.44
N ALA A 72 -1.48 6.48 9.65
CA ALA A 72 -0.28 6.04 10.36
C ALA A 72 0.46 4.92 9.61
N ALA A 73 -0.29 3.95 9.05
CA ALA A 73 0.28 2.90 8.22
C ALA A 73 0.96 3.47 6.97
N LEU A 74 0.32 4.44 6.31
CA LEU A 74 0.89 5.13 5.14
C LEU A 74 2.17 5.90 5.49
N ASP A 75 2.14 6.73 6.53
CA ASP A 75 3.30 7.56 6.91
C ASP A 75 4.52 6.68 7.23
N ARG A 76 4.30 5.60 7.99
CA ARG A 76 5.33 4.59 8.26
C ARG A 76 5.91 4.01 6.98
N TYR A 77 5.04 3.57 6.06
CA TYR A 77 5.49 2.90 4.84
C TYR A 77 6.21 3.86 3.88
N LEU A 78 5.83 5.14 3.86
CA LEU A 78 6.54 6.16 3.10
C LEU A 78 7.97 6.34 3.62
N VAL A 79 8.17 6.39 4.94
CA VAL A 79 9.52 6.43 5.53
C VAL A 79 10.32 5.18 5.16
N GLU A 80 9.72 3.99 5.24
CA GLU A 80 10.36 2.72 4.85
C GLU A 80 10.73 2.68 3.36
N ARG A 81 10.00 3.42 2.51
CA ARG A 81 10.30 3.61 1.08
C ARG A 81 11.26 4.77 0.78
N GLY A 82 11.70 5.53 1.78
CA GLY A 82 12.51 6.74 1.59
C GLY A 82 11.75 7.89 0.92
N LEU A 83 10.42 7.90 1.02
CA LEU A 83 9.54 8.94 0.51
C LEU A 83 9.16 9.93 1.62
N SER A 84 8.84 11.16 1.24
CA SER A 84 8.36 12.17 2.19
C SER A 84 6.97 11.82 2.71
N VAL A 85 6.70 12.05 3.99
CA VAL A 85 5.36 11.97 4.60
C VAL A 85 4.55 13.27 4.44
N THR A 86 5.15 14.31 3.85
CA THR A 86 4.49 15.62 3.66
C THR A 86 3.76 15.64 2.31
N PRO A 87 2.43 15.83 2.28
CA PRO A 87 1.64 15.77 1.04
C PRO A 87 2.13 16.70 -0.08
N ALA A 88 2.56 17.91 0.27
CA ALA A 88 3.09 18.89 -0.69
C ALA A 88 4.37 18.44 -1.44
N ARG A 89 5.03 17.37 -0.97
CA ARG A 89 6.25 16.81 -1.57
C ARG A 89 6.00 15.52 -2.34
N TRP A 90 4.75 15.06 -2.41
CA TRP A 90 4.42 13.82 -3.11
C TRP A 90 4.43 14.01 -4.61
N ALA A 91 5.01 13.04 -5.34
CA ALA A 91 4.77 12.91 -6.76
C ALA A 91 3.36 12.30 -6.95
N PRO A 92 2.41 12.96 -7.64
CA PRO A 92 1.01 12.54 -7.65
C PRO A 92 0.79 11.12 -8.20
N ARG A 93 1.62 10.71 -9.17
CA ARG A 93 1.55 9.38 -9.80
C ARG A 93 2.24 8.27 -8.99
N SER A 94 2.86 8.58 -7.85
CA SER A 94 3.50 7.57 -7.02
C SER A 94 2.46 6.58 -6.48
N PRO A 95 2.60 5.28 -6.78
CA PRO A 95 1.67 4.27 -6.27
C PRO A 95 1.81 4.18 -4.76
N LEU A 96 0.69 3.96 -4.05
CA LEU A 96 0.74 3.73 -2.61
C LEU A 96 1.57 2.49 -2.29
N ILE A 97 1.35 1.39 -3.02
CA ILE A 97 2.11 0.15 -2.88
C ILE A 97 3.18 0.05 -3.97
N GLY A 98 4.45 0.22 -3.60
CA GLY A 98 5.59 0.01 -4.50
C GLY A 98 5.70 -1.44 -4.99
N GLY A 99 6.22 -1.61 -6.20
CA GLY A 99 6.42 -2.87 -6.90
C GLY A 99 7.42 -3.80 -6.23
N LEU A 100 7.51 -5.03 -6.74
CA LEU A 100 8.45 -6.04 -6.25
C LEU A 100 9.81 -5.89 -6.95
N GLY A 101 10.90 -6.03 -6.20
CA GLY A 101 12.27 -6.00 -6.74
C GLY A 101 12.84 -4.59 -6.85
N GLN A 102 13.65 -4.35 -7.88
CA GLN A 102 14.39 -3.09 -8.07
C GLN A 102 13.50 -1.95 -8.59
N ASP A 103 12.30 -2.25 -9.07
CA ASP A 103 11.36 -1.26 -9.59
C ASP A 103 10.23 -1.01 -8.58
N ALA A 104 10.57 -0.38 -7.45
CA ALA A 104 9.59 0.06 -6.46
C ALA A 104 8.83 1.33 -6.90
N ALA A 105 9.28 1.95 -8.00
CA ALA A 105 8.63 3.10 -8.62
C ALA A 105 7.41 2.66 -9.44
N SER A 106 7.47 1.51 -10.12
CA SER A 106 6.26 0.86 -10.63
C SER A 106 5.42 0.32 -9.47
N GLY A 107 4.10 0.43 -9.57
CA GLY A 107 3.19 -0.09 -8.55
C GLY A 107 3.18 -1.61 -8.53
N ILE A 108 2.77 -2.21 -7.41
CA ILE A 108 2.52 -3.66 -7.40
C ILE A 108 1.35 -4.02 -8.34
N THR A 109 1.47 -5.12 -9.07
CA THR A 109 0.36 -5.64 -9.89
C THR A 109 -0.60 -6.47 -9.03
N GLY A 110 -1.85 -6.62 -9.47
CA GLY A 110 -2.85 -7.47 -8.79
C GLY A 110 -2.36 -8.91 -8.60
N THR A 111 -1.75 -9.50 -9.62
CA THR A 111 -1.18 -10.86 -9.57
C THR A 111 -0.07 -10.97 -8.52
N ARG A 112 0.82 -9.96 -8.43
CA ARG A 112 1.91 -9.94 -7.45
C ARG A 112 1.39 -9.73 -6.03
N LEU A 113 0.41 -8.86 -5.85
CA LEU A 113 -0.26 -8.64 -4.56
C LEU A 113 -0.90 -9.95 -4.05
N TRP A 114 -1.63 -10.66 -4.92
CA TRP A 114 -2.21 -11.95 -4.58
C TRP A 114 -1.17 -12.98 -4.16
N GLY A 115 -0.05 -13.08 -4.90
CA GLY A 115 1.03 -14.00 -4.55
C GLY A 115 1.65 -13.71 -3.19
N VAL A 116 1.86 -12.43 -2.87
CA VAL A 116 2.38 -11.97 -1.56
C VAL A 116 1.42 -12.36 -0.43
N LEU A 117 0.12 -12.06 -0.57
CA LEU A 117 -0.89 -12.38 0.44
C LEU A 117 -1.03 -13.90 0.62
N ARG A 118 -1.07 -14.67 -0.47
CA ARG A 118 -1.17 -16.12 -0.41
C ARG A 118 0.01 -16.73 0.35
N ARG A 119 1.25 -16.32 0.03
CA ARG A 119 2.45 -16.77 0.77
C ARG A 119 2.31 -16.47 2.26
N PHE A 120 1.95 -15.24 2.62
CA PHE A 120 1.80 -14.85 4.02
C PHE A 120 0.79 -15.72 4.78
N PHE A 121 -0.43 -15.86 4.24
CA PHE A 121 -1.46 -16.65 4.92
C PHE A 121 -1.14 -18.14 4.98
N THR A 122 -0.43 -18.69 3.98
CA THR A 122 0.07 -20.07 4.06
C THR A 122 1.11 -20.24 5.16
N GLN A 123 2.01 -19.27 5.36
CA GLN A 123 3.01 -19.32 6.44
C GLN A 123 2.42 -19.09 7.83
N ALA A 124 1.38 -18.26 7.95
CA ALA A 124 0.73 -17.95 9.23
C ALA A 124 -0.21 -19.06 9.74
N ALA A 125 -0.59 -20.00 8.87
CA ALA A 125 -1.46 -21.13 9.22
C ALA A 125 -0.70 -22.36 9.72
N THR A 126 0.63 -22.29 9.77
CA THR A 126 1.57 -23.31 10.28
C THR A 126 2.14 -22.89 11.62
#